data_AF-K2BCN7-F1
#
_entry.id   AF-K2BCN7-F1
#
_cell.length_a   1.000
_cell.length_b   1.000
_cell.length_c   1.000
_cell.angle_alpha   90.00
_cell.angle_beta   90.00
_cell.angle_gamma   90.00
#
_symmetry.space_group_name_H-M   'P 1'
#
loop_
_entity.id
_entity.type
_entity.pdbx_description
1 polymer ?
#
loop_
_entity_poly.entity_id
_entity_poly.type
_entity_poly.pdbx_seq_one_letter_code
_entity_poly.pdbx_strand_id
1 'polypeptide(L)' 'EWFTKKYNCNKLVYYENFNNINLAIIREKQIKKFSRIKKIDLIESINKTWEDLSLKWF' A
#
# COMPACT_ATOMS: atom_id res chain seq x y z
N GLU A 1 18.89 -2.75 12.54
CA GLU A 1 17.65 -3.53 12.34
C GLU A 1 16.78 -2.86 11.28
N TRP A 2 16.17 -3.60 10.36
CA TRP A 2 15.43 -3.05 9.21
C TRP A 2 13.97 -2.71 9.57
N PHE A 3 13.39 -1.66 8.96
CA PHE A 3 12.06 -1.14 9.28
C PHE A 3 10.97 -2.22 9.23
N THR A 4 10.94 -3.05 8.18
CA THR A 4 9.89 -4.06 8.04
C THR A 4 9.96 -5.14 9.10
N LYS A 5 11.17 -5.46 9.61
CA LYS A 5 11.37 -6.40 10.72
C LYS A 5 10.91 -5.80 12.05
N LYS A 6 11.23 -4.52 12.29
CA LYS A 6 10.86 -3.83 13.53
C LYS A 6 9.34 -3.71 13.72
N TYR A 7 8.61 -3.53 12.62
CA TYR A 7 7.17 -3.26 12.64
C TYR A 7 6.29 -4.38 12.07
N ASN A 8 6.84 -5.57 11.84
CA ASN A 8 6.13 -6.71 11.22
C ASN A 8 5.29 -6.29 10.00
N CYS A 9 5.90 -5.56 9.06
CA CYS A 9 5.21 -5.14 7.85
C CYS A 9 5.04 -6.32 6.88
N ASN A 10 4.06 -7.19 7.14
CA ASN A 10 3.83 -8.45 6.42
C ASN A 10 2.45 -8.56 5.75
N LYS A 11 1.54 -7.61 5.98
CA LYS A 11 0.18 -7.62 5.41
C LYS A 11 0.08 -6.73 4.16
N LEU A 12 -0.45 -7.28 3.06
CA LEU A 12 -0.75 -6.47 1.88
C LEU A 12 -2.17 -5.90 1.98
N VAL A 13 -2.30 -4.61 2.31
CA VAL A 13 -3.63 -3.98 2.49
C VAL A 13 -4.06 -3.08 1.33
N TYR A 14 -3.15 -2.73 0.42
CA TYR A 14 -3.40 -1.84 -0.70
C TYR A 14 -2.42 -2.07 -1.83
N TYR A 15 -2.90 -2.08 -3.07
CA TYR A 15 -2.08 -2.03 -4.27
C TYR A 15 -2.85 -1.32 -5.40
N GLU A 16 -2.12 -0.81 -6.38
CA GLU A 16 -2.66 -0.23 -7.61
C GLU A 16 -1.94 -0.85 -8.80
N ASN A 17 -2.68 -1.22 -9.84
CA ASN A 17 -2.12 -1.75 -11.08
C ASN A 17 -1.99 -0.63 -12.11
N PHE A 18 -0.84 -0.58 -12.80
CA PHE A 18 -0.57 0.39 -13.87
C PHE A 18 0.00 -0.31 -15.10
N ASN A 19 -0.49 0.07 -16.28
CA ASN A 19 0.01 -0.45 -17.56
C ASN A 19 1.31 0.23 -18.01
N ASN A 20 1.76 1.27 -17.31
CA ASN A 20 2.97 2.02 -17.64
C ASN A 20 3.83 2.20 -16.39
N ILE A 21 5.10 1.79 -16.51
CA ILE A 21 6.08 1.85 -15.41
C ILE A 21 6.33 3.28 -14.91
N ASN A 22 6.32 4.28 -15.79
CA ASN A 22 6.52 5.69 -15.39
C ASN A 22 5.38 6.18 -14.51
N LEU A 23 4.13 5.79 -14.81
CA LEU A 23 2.97 6.12 -13.97
C LEU A 23 3.09 5.45 -12.59
N ALA A 24 3.47 4.17 -12.55
CA ALA A 24 3.71 3.46 -11.30
C ALA A 24 4.77 4.14 -10.44
N ILE A 25 5.90 4.54 -11.04
CA ILE A 25 6.99 5.25 -10.33
C ILE A 25 6.53 6.60 -9.80
N ILE A 26 5.82 7.40 -10.60
CA ILE A 26 5.30 8.71 -10.17
C ILE A 26 4.34 8.53 -8.99
N ARG A 27 3.41 7.58 -9.10
CA ARG A 27 2.43 7.29 -8.07
C ARG A 27 3.06 6.80 -6.78
N GLU A 28 4.04 5.91 -6.86
CA GLU A 28 4.79 5.44 -5.70
C GLU A 28 5.45 6.62 -4.97
N LYS A 29 6.11 7.53 -5.71
CA LYS A 29 6.72 8.75 -5.14
C LYS A 29 5.68 9.66 -4.48
N GLN A 30 4.49 9.80 -5.06
CA GLN A 30 3.39 10.57 -4.46
C GLN A 30 2.93 9.93 -3.14
N ILE A 31 2.63 8.63 -3.14
CA ILE A 31 2.15 7.91 -1.93
C ILE A 31 3.22 7.96 -0.84
N LYS A 32 4.50 7.79 -1.16
CA LYS A 32 5.59 7.88 -0.17
C LYS A 32 5.58 9.22 0.57
N LYS A 33 5.23 10.32 -0.11
CA LYS A 33 5.12 11.68 0.46
C LYS A 33 3.80 11.96 1.20
N PHE A 34 2.80 11.08 1.14
CA PHE A 34 1.53 11.30 1.84
C PHE A 34 1.70 11.27 3.35
N SER A 35 0.89 12.09 4.04
CA SER A 35 0.71 11.98 5.48
C SER A 35 0.08 10.63 5.83
N ARG A 36 0.22 10.22 7.10
CA ARG A 36 -0.36 8.96 7.57
C ARG A 36 -1.88 8.91 7.37
N ILE A 37 -2.58 10.02 7.63
CA ILE A 37 -4.03 10.15 7.42
C ILE A 37 -4.40 9.88 5.96
N LYS A 38 -3.73 10.56 5.01
CA LYS A 38 -4.00 10.34 3.57
C LYS A 38 -3.75 8.89 3.13
N LYS A 39 -2.78 8.20 3.71
CA LYS A 39 -2.54 6.77 3.43
C LYS A 39 -3.67 5.91 3.99
N ILE A 40 -4.15 6.20 5.21
CA ILE A 40 -5.28 5.52 5.84
C ILE A 40 -6.55 5.72 4.99
N ASP A 41 -6.89 6.96 4.64
CA ASP A 41 -8.06 7.27 3.82
C ASP A 41 -8.02 6.52 2.48
N LEU A 42 -6.83 6.48 1.85
CA LEU A 42 -6.62 5.76 0.60
C LEU A 42 -6.84 4.25 0.77
N ILE A 43 -6.28 3.65 1.82
CA ILE A 43 -6.47 2.22 2.13
C ILE A 43 -7.96 1.95 2.39
N GLU A 44 -8.60 2.74 3.25
CA GLU A 44 -9.99 2.55 3.66
C GLU A 44 -10.98 2.79 2.51
N SER A 45 -10.62 3.59 1.51
CA SER A 45 -11.44 3.75 0.30
C SER A 45 -11.65 2.45 -0.47
N ILE A 46 -10.73 1.48 -0.35
CA ILE A 46 -10.77 0.19 -1.08
C ILE A 46 -10.90 -1.00 -0.12
N ASN A 47 -10.29 -0.91 1.06
CA ASN A 47 -10.15 -1.99 2.03
C ASN A 47 -10.42 -1.47 3.45
N LYS A 48 -11.69 -1.19 3.74
CA LYS A 48 -12.15 -0.70 5.06
C LYS A 48 -11.81 -1.63 6.22
N THR A 49 -11.75 -2.94 5.95
CA THR A 49 -11.50 -3.99 6.94
C THR A 49 -10.01 -4.26 7.17
N TRP A 50 -9.12 -3.61 6.40
CA TRP A 50 -7.68 -3.84 6.45
C TRP A 50 -7.33 -5.34 6.32
N GLU A 51 -8.08 -6.03 5.48
CA GLU A 51 -7.83 -7.43 5.17
C GLU A 51 -6.54 -7.58 4.36
N ASP A 52 -5.89 -8.73 4.49
CA ASP A 52 -4.74 -9.05 3.67
C ASP A 52 -5.22 -9.48 2.28
N LEU A 53 -4.96 -8.63 1.29
CA LEU A 53 -5.35 -8.84 -0.10
C LEU A 53 -4.57 -10.00 -0.75
N SER A 54 -3.41 -10.36 -0.19
CA SER A 54 -2.60 -11.47 -0.70
C SER A 54 -3.18 -12.84 -0.38
N LEU A 55 -4.08 -12.95 0.61
CA LEU A 55 -4.70 -14.23 0.98
C LEU A 55 -5.61 -14.80 -0.11
N LYS A 56 -6.08 -13.97 -1.04
CA LYS A 56 -7.00 -14.36 -2.13
C LYS A 56 -6.27 -14.70 -3.44
N TRP A 57 -4.94 -14.81 -3.41
CA TRP A 57 -4.13 -15.06 -4.61
C TRP A 57 -3.83 -16.54 -4.88
N PHE A 58 -4.20 -17.43 -3.96
CA PHE A 58 -4.14 -18.89 -4.09
C PHE A 58 -5.56 -19.44 -4.15
#